data_AF-K2CYH1-F1
#
_entry.id   AF-K2CYH1-F1
#
_cell.length_a   1.000
_cell.length_b   1.000
_cell.length_c   1.000
_cell.angle_alpha   90.00
_cell.angle_beta   90.00
_cell.angle_gamma   90.00
#
_symmetry.space_group_name_H-M   'P 1'
#
loop_
_entity.id
_entity.type
_entity.pdbx_description
1 polymer ?
#
loop_
_entity_poly.entity_id
_entity_poly.type
_entity_poly.pdbx_seq_one_letter_code
_entity_poly.pdbx_strand_id
1 'polypeptide(L)'
;MKHFYIFLLLGGIFFVLNPAPVFAQTTWQNCTQNGIATLRCIPLVINNIVNASMIFAGVVAIFFIILSGIKLMLSGGDQVAVEKAKKTLTFAIMGLVIISLAFAIINFVGSRVGFTPLDINI
;
A
#
# COMPACT_ATOMS: atom_id res chain seq x y z
N MET A 1 21.11 -1.76 -17.16
CA MET A 1 20.80 -2.32 -15.82
C MET A 1 21.06 -1.35 -14.67
N LYS A 2 22.23 -0.67 -14.57
CA LYS A 2 22.51 0.31 -13.48
C LYS A 2 21.62 1.57 -13.48
N HIS A 3 21.17 2.05 -14.64
CA HIS A 3 20.36 3.27 -14.73
C HIS A 3 18.88 3.11 -14.33
N PHE A 4 18.35 1.89 -14.27
CA PHE A 4 16.94 1.66 -13.87
C PHE A 4 16.75 1.70 -12.35
N TYR A 5 17.73 1.21 -11.60
CA TYR A 5 17.71 1.22 -10.13
C TYR A 5 17.89 2.63 -9.55
N ILE A 6 18.61 3.50 -10.26
CA ILE A 6 18.85 4.89 -9.83
C ILE A 6 17.58 5.74 -9.93
N PHE A 7 16.73 5.46 -10.93
CA PHE A 7 15.44 6.13 -11.09
C PHE A 7 14.41 5.70 -10.02
N LEU A 8 14.53 4.45 -9.54
CA LEU A 8 13.67 3.89 -8.48
C LEU A 8 14.11 4.36 -7.08
N LEU A 9 15.42 4.45 -6.82
CA LEU A 9 15.95 5.03 -5.58
C LEU A 9 15.74 6.55 -5.52
N LEU A 10 15.94 7.27 -6.62
CA LEU A 10 15.61 8.70 -6.70
C LEU A 10 14.10 8.93 -6.57
N GLY A 11 13.26 8.08 -7.18
CA GLY A 11 11.80 8.13 -6.99
C GLY A 11 11.34 7.84 -5.55
N GLY A 12 11.98 6.88 -4.87
CA GLY A 12 11.74 6.60 -3.44
C GLY A 12 12.21 7.74 -2.54
N ILE A 13 13.36 8.34 -2.83
CA ILE A 13 13.88 9.53 -2.14
C ILE A 13 12.99 10.76 -2.40
N PHE A 14 12.47 10.93 -3.62
CA PHE A 14 11.54 12.01 -3.97
C PHE A 14 10.17 11.83 -3.31
N PHE A 15 9.71 10.61 -3.06
CA PHE A 15 8.50 10.32 -2.30
C PHE A 15 8.68 10.58 -0.79
N VAL A 16 9.91 10.46 -0.27
CA VAL A 16 10.26 10.81 1.12
C VAL A 16 10.48 12.32 1.29
N LEU A 17 11.01 13.01 0.28
CA LEU A 17 11.37 14.43 0.32
C LEU A 17 10.29 15.37 -0.21
N ASN A 18 9.35 14.89 -1.03
CA ASN A 18 8.15 15.63 -1.37
C ASN A 18 7.12 15.34 -0.28
N PRO A 19 6.64 16.33 0.49
CA PRO A 19 5.45 16.16 1.31
C PRO A 19 4.23 16.05 0.38
N ALA A 20 4.15 14.95 -0.39
CA ALA A 20 2.88 14.51 -0.93
C ALA A 20 1.99 14.31 0.30
N PRO A 21 0.82 14.96 0.37
CA PRO A 21 -0.02 15.00 1.57
C PRO A 21 -0.69 13.64 1.81
N VAL A 22 0.09 12.63 2.18
CA VAL A 22 -0.40 11.43 2.86
C VAL A 22 -0.68 11.76 4.33
N PHE A 23 -0.02 12.81 4.85
CA PHE A 23 -0.12 13.27 6.24
C PHE A 23 -0.46 14.76 6.33
N ALA A 24 -1.59 15.19 5.77
CA ALA A 24 -2.17 16.48 6.13
C ALA A 24 -3.69 16.43 6.06
N GLN A 25 -4.32 15.40 6.65
CA GLN A 25 -5.66 15.59 7.17
C GLN A 25 -5.51 16.16 8.60
N THR A 26 -5.98 17.38 8.81
CA THR A 26 -6.07 18.08 10.10
C THR A 26 -7.20 17.53 10.99
N THR A 27 -7.62 16.29 10.78
CA THR A 27 -8.80 15.68 11.43
C THR A 27 -8.60 15.43 12.92
N TRP A 28 -7.38 15.56 13.45
CA TRP A 28 -7.09 15.55 14.88
C TRP A 28 -7.81 16.66 15.66
N GLN A 29 -8.21 17.74 15.00
CA GLN A 29 -8.97 18.82 15.64
C GLN A 29 -10.44 18.48 15.86
N ASN A 30 -11.00 17.51 15.12
CA ASN A 30 -12.42 17.13 15.20
C ASN A 30 -12.68 15.98 16.19
N CYS A 31 -11.62 15.34 16.69
CA CYS A 31 -11.69 14.19 17.59
C CYS A 31 -11.11 14.44 18.99
N THR A 32 -10.41 15.56 19.20
CA THR A 32 -9.97 16.02 20.52
C THR A 32 -10.87 17.17 20.99
N GLN A 33 -11.49 17.00 22.15
CA GLN A 33 -12.21 18.07 22.85
C GLN A 33 -11.41 18.34 24.12
N ASN A 34 -10.88 19.57 24.27
CA ASN A 34 -10.08 19.98 25.42
C ASN A 34 -8.82 19.13 25.69
N GLY A 35 -8.13 18.66 24.64
CA GLY A 35 -6.84 17.96 24.79
C GLY A 35 -6.94 16.49 25.22
N ILE A 36 -8.15 15.92 25.27
CA ILE A 36 -8.40 14.52 25.61
C ILE A 36 -8.82 13.75 24.35
N ALA A 37 -8.24 12.57 24.10
CA ALA A 37 -8.63 11.71 22.99
C ALA A 37 -9.95 10.98 23.30
N THR A 38 -10.97 11.21 22.47
CA THR A 38 -12.28 10.54 22.59
C THR A 38 -12.30 9.22 21.81
N LEU A 39 -13.26 8.32 22.06
CA LEU A 39 -13.42 7.06 21.29
C LEU A 39 -13.61 7.30 19.78
N ARG A 40 -13.96 8.53 19.38
CA ARG A 40 -14.07 8.98 17.99
C ARG A 40 -12.72 9.10 17.29
N CYS A 41 -11.60 9.06 18.02
CA CYS A 41 -10.24 9.09 17.48
C CYS A 41 -9.80 7.76 16.84
N ILE A 42 -10.30 6.61 17.33
CA ILE A 42 -9.89 5.28 16.85
C ILE A 42 -10.02 5.10 15.32
N PRO A 43 -11.16 5.39 14.69
CA PRO A 43 -11.31 5.18 13.24
C PRO A 43 -10.42 6.12 12.41
N LEU A 44 -10.15 7.34 12.90
CA LEU A 44 -9.29 8.31 12.22
C LEU A 44 -7.82 7.85 12.15
N VAL A 45 -7.31 7.30 13.25
CA VAL A 45 -5.95 6.74 13.30
C VAL A 45 -5.82 5.56 12.35
N ILE A 46 -6.80 4.65 12.37
CA ILE A 46 -6.81 3.47 11.51
C ILE A 46 -6.86 3.88 10.03
N ASN A 47 -7.73 4.82 9.65
CA ASN A 47 -7.86 5.24 8.26
C ASN A 47 -6.55 5.88 7.73
N ASN A 48 -5.89 6.69 8.56
CA ASN A 48 -4.61 7.30 8.20
C ASN A 48 -3.52 6.24 7.97
N ILE A 49 -3.42 5.26 8.88
CA ILE A 49 -2.46 4.15 8.78
C ILE A 49 -2.76 3.29 7.53
N VAL A 50 -4.03 2.98 7.27
CA VAL A 50 -4.45 2.19 6.12
C VAL A 50 -4.11 2.92 4.82
N ASN A 51 -4.45 4.19 4.69
CA ASN A 51 -4.14 4.99 3.48
C ASN A 51 -2.62 5.09 3.23
N ALA A 52 -1.83 5.33 4.29
CA ALA A 52 -0.38 5.33 4.20
C ALA A 52 0.20 3.97 3.76
N SER A 53 -0.34 2.88 4.31
CA SER A 53 0.09 1.51 3.96
C SER A 53 -0.25 1.14 2.52
N MET A 54 -1.34 1.67 1.98
CA MET A 54 -1.86 1.37 0.65
C MET A 54 -0.93 1.89 -0.45
N ILE A 55 -0.43 3.13 -0.28
CA ILE A 55 0.54 3.73 -1.21
C ILE A 55 1.88 2.98 -1.13
N PHE A 56 2.34 2.67 0.10
CA PHE A 56 3.57 1.92 0.30
C PHE A 56 3.50 0.51 -0.32
N ALA A 57 2.38 -0.20 -0.11
CA ALA A 57 2.16 -1.53 -0.65
C ALA A 57 2.11 -1.54 -2.19
N GLY A 58 1.50 -0.52 -2.80
CA GLY A 58 1.44 -0.38 -4.26
C GLY A 58 2.82 -0.27 -4.90
N VAL A 59 3.70 0.56 -4.33
CA VAL A 59 5.08 0.75 -4.82
C VAL A 59 5.91 -0.53 -4.67
N VAL A 60 5.79 -1.19 -3.52
CA VAL A 60 6.51 -2.45 -3.24
C VAL A 60 6.04 -3.58 -4.17
N ALA A 61 4.75 -3.68 -4.45
CA ALA A 61 4.20 -4.71 -5.34
C ALA A 61 4.78 -4.60 -6.77
N ILE A 62 4.85 -3.39 -7.32
CA ILE A 62 5.43 -3.14 -8.65
C ILE A 62 6.91 -3.55 -8.67
N PHE A 63 7.65 -3.27 -7.59
CA PHE A 63 9.06 -3.63 -7.45
C PHE A 63 9.28 -5.15 -7.53
N PHE A 64 8.49 -5.93 -6.79
CA PHE A 64 8.58 -7.40 -6.82
C PHE A 64 8.20 -8.01 -8.18
N ILE A 65 7.24 -7.40 -8.90
CA ILE A 65 6.86 -7.83 -10.24
C ILE A 65 8.02 -7.64 -11.22
N ILE A 66 8.71 -6.50 -11.18
CA ILE A 66 9.84 -6.23 -12.09
C ILE A 66 11.01 -7.18 -11.80
N LEU A 67 11.36 -7.38 -10.52
CA LEU A 67 12.46 -8.27 -10.14
C LEU A 67 12.19 -9.73 -10.53
N SER A 68 10.97 -10.22 -10.34
CA SER A 68 10.58 -11.58 -10.73
C SER A 68 10.53 -11.76 -12.24
N GLY A 69 10.05 -10.76 -12.99
CA GLY A 69 10.02 -10.78 -14.46
C GLY A 69 11.41 -10.87 -15.09
N ILE A 70 12.36 -10.05 -14.63
CA ILE A 70 13.75 -10.11 -15.13
C ILE A 70 14.39 -11.46 -14.79
N LYS A 71 14.16 -11.98 -13.58
CA LYS A 71 14.68 -13.28 -13.16
C LYS A 71 14.14 -14.42 -14.03
N LEU A 72 12.86 -14.34 -14.43
CA LEU A 72 12.25 -15.33 -15.33
C LEU A 72 12.91 -15.30 -16.73
N MET A 73 13.16 -14.10 -17.27
CA MET A 73 13.82 -13.94 -18.58
C MET A 73 15.28 -14.39 -18.57
N LEU A 74 16.01 -14.17 -17.46
CA LEU A 74 17.42 -14.54 -17.33
C LEU A 74 17.64 -16.04 -17.02
N SER A 75 16.58 -16.79 -16.70
CA SER A 75 16.70 -18.19 -16.28
C SER A 75 17.04 -19.18 -17.40
N GLY A 76 16.97 -18.75 -18.68
CA GLY A 76 17.70 -19.33 -19.82
C GLY A 76 17.60 -20.82 -20.15
N GLY A 77 16.87 -21.64 -19.39
CA GLY A 77 16.80 -23.10 -19.55
C GLY A 77 17.00 -23.91 -18.27
N ASP A 78 17.40 -23.30 -17.15
CA ASP A 78 17.47 -23.97 -15.84
C ASP A 78 16.06 -24.04 -15.20
N GLN A 79 15.50 -25.26 -15.12
CA GLN A 79 14.19 -25.50 -14.53
C GLN A 79 14.08 -24.96 -13.09
N VAL A 80 15.16 -25.01 -12.30
CA VAL A 80 15.15 -24.59 -10.90
C VAL A 80 15.01 -23.07 -10.78
N ALA A 81 15.70 -22.33 -11.65
CA ALA A 81 15.63 -20.87 -11.68
C ALA A 81 14.26 -20.38 -12.17
N VAL A 82 13.68 -21.06 -13.18
CA VAL A 82 12.34 -20.77 -13.70
C VAL A 82 11.27 -21.06 -12.65
N GLU A 83 11.35 -22.18 -11.94
CA GLU A 83 10.35 -22.52 -10.90
C GLU A 83 10.37 -21.51 -9.75
N LYS A 84 11.57 -21.11 -9.29
CA LYS A 84 11.71 -20.07 -8.26
C LYS A 84 11.15 -18.73 -8.72
N ALA A 85 11.44 -18.30 -9.95
CA ALA A 85 10.91 -17.05 -10.49
C ALA A 85 9.37 -17.07 -10.58
N LYS A 86 8.79 -18.20 -11.01
CA LYS A 86 7.33 -18.39 -11.04
C LYS A 86 6.71 -18.31 -9.66
N LYS A 87 7.27 -18.99 -8.64
CA LYS A 87 6.77 -18.90 -7.27
C LYS A 87 6.80 -17.47 -6.74
N THR A 88 7.90 -16.73 -6.96
CA THR A 88 7.99 -15.33 -6.56
C THR A 88 6.93 -14.46 -7.25
N LEU A 89 6.68 -14.68 -8.55
CA LEU A 89 5.63 -13.97 -9.27
C LEU A 89 4.24 -14.30 -8.72
N THR A 90 3.96 -15.58 -8.43
CA THR A 90 2.69 -16.00 -7.81
C THR A 90 2.47 -15.33 -6.45
N PHE A 91 3.50 -15.24 -5.60
CA PHE A 91 3.40 -14.54 -4.32
C PHE A 91 3.16 -13.04 -4.49
N ALA A 92 3.80 -12.39 -5.47
CA ALA A 92 3.57 -10.97 -5.76
C ALA A 92 2.13 -10.71 -6.23
N ILE A 93 1.60 -11.56 -7.12
CA ILE A 93 0.21 -11.47 -7.59
C ILE A 93 -0.77 -11.77 -6.45
N MET A 94 -0.50 -12.80 -5.64
CA MET A 94 -1.35 -13.16 -4.51
C MET A 94 -1.44 -12.04 -3.48
N GLY A 95 -0.34 -11.32 -3.21
CA GLY A 95 -0.36 -10.12 -2.37
C GLY A 95 -1.26 -9.01 -2.92
N LEU A 96 -1.20 -8.74 -4.23
CA LEU A 96 -2.06 -7.75 -4.87
C LEU A 96 -3.55 -8.13 -4.79
N VAL A 97 -3.85 -9.41 -4.99
CA VAL A 97 -5.21 -9.95 -4.89
C VAL A 97 -5.74 -9.84 -3.46
N ILE A 98 -4.93 -10.16 -2.44
CA ILE A 98 -5.33 -10.04 -1.03
C ILE A 98 -5.66 -8.59 -0.68
N ILE A 99 -4.85 -7.63 -1.12
CA ILE A 99 -5.11 -6.20 -0.88
C ILE A 99 -6.45 -5.80 -1.53
N SER A 100 -6.66 -6.18 -2.79
CA SER A 100 -7.92 -5.91 -3.51
C SER A 100 -9.14 -6.50 -2.78
N LEU A 101 -9.03 -7.74 -2.28
CA LEU A 101 -10.07 -8.39 -1.51
C LEU A 101 -10.32 -7.72 -0.15
N ALA A 102 -9.26 -7.27 0.53
CA ALA A 102 -9.39 -6.54 1.79
C ALA A 102 -10.20 -5.25 1.61
N PHE A 103 -9.96 -4.50 0.52
CA PHE A 103 -10.77 -3.33 0.19
C PHE A 103 -12.24 -3.69 -0.05
N ALA A 104 -12.51 -4.76 -0.79
CA ALA A 104 -13.88 -5.19 -1.03
C ALA A 104 -14.59 -5.55 0.29
N ILE A 105 -13.91 -6.24 1.21
CA ILE A 105 -14.46 -6.61 2.51
C ILE A 105 -14.73 -5.37 3.38
N ILE A 106 -13.79 -4.43 3.46
CA ILE A 106 -13.95 -3.20 4.25
C ILE A 106 -15.14 -2.38 3.75
N ASN A 107 -15.28 -2.21 2.44
CA ASN A 107 -16.42 -1.51 1.84
C ASN A 107 -17.73 -2.27 2.05
N PHE A 108 -17.71 -3.59 1.93
CA PHE A 108 -18.88 -4.42 2.17
C PHE A 108 -19.35 -4.30 3.63
N VAL A 109 -18.45 -4.40 4.60
CA VAL A 109 -18.78 -4.25 6.02
C VAL A 109 -19.23 -2.81 6.32
N GLY A 110 -18.52 -1.79 5.82
CA GLY A 110 -18.92 -0.38 5.99
C GLY A 110 -20.33 -0.09 5.47
N SER A 111 -20.69 -0.66 4.32
CA SER A 111 -22.04 -0.50 3.74
C SER A 111 -23.15 -1.15 4.58
N ARG A 112 -22.86 -2.21 5.36
CA ARG A 112 -23.84 -2.86 6.24
C ARG A 112 -23.98 -2.17 7.59
N VAL A 113 -22.93 -1.49 8.04
CA VAL A 113 -22.86 -0.84 9.36
C VAL A 113 -23.23 0.65 9.26
N GLY A 114 -23.40 1.20 8.05
CA GLY A 114 -23.79 2.61 7.83
C GLY A 114 -22.69 3.62 8.13
N PHE A 115 -21.45 3.14 8.28
CA PHE A 115 -20.25 3.95 8.43
C PHE A 115 -19.32 3.62 7.27
N THR A 116 -19.34 4.46 6.23
CA THR A 116 -18.31 4.43 5.20
C THR A 116 -17.06 5.16 5.75
N PRO A 117 -15.83 4.64 5.54
CA PRO A 117 -14.61 5.34 5.98
C PRO A 117 -14.26 6.59 5.14
N LEU A 118 -15.00 6.86 4.06
CA LEU A 118 -14.71 7.88 3.06
C LEU A 118 -15.58 9.14 3.17
N ASP A 119 -16.54 9.15 4.09
CA ASP A 119 -17.40 10.29 4.46
C ASP A 119 -17.17 10.69 5.93
N ILE A 120 -15.91 10.85 6.35
CA ILE A 120 -15.61 11.68 7.52
C ILE A 120 -15.34 13.11 7.00
N ASN A 121 -16.40 13.76 6.52
CA ASN A 121 -16.42 15.20 6.30
C ASN A 121 -17.28 15.83 7.40
N ILE A 122 -16.71 15.92 8.60
CA ILE A 122 -17.07 16.92 9.61
C ILE A 122 -16.04 18.04 9.48
#